data_AF-A0A1Y5F7P1-F1
#
_entry.id   AF-A0A1Y5F7P1-F1
#
_cell.length_a   1.000
_cell.length_b   1.000
_cell.length_c   1.000
_cell.angle_alpha   90.00
_cell.angle_beta   90.00
_cell.angle_gamma   90.00
#
_symmetry.space_group_name_H-M   'P 1'
#
loop_
_entity.id
_entity.type
_entity.pdbx_description
1 polymer ?
#
loop_
_entity_poly.entity_id
_entity_poly.type
_entity_poly.pdbx_seq_one_letter_code
_entity_poly.pdbx_strand_id
1 'polypeptide(L)'
;MKLLIALATTLLLVSCGSNNEVAPISAPNNGNINHLMQVDDSIEVGNYVTFKKPKRLKLSGGVQCFYTVTTRLEISNLNKEANSIELRIEKSEKDARGNVRACPSRYGVNPLKVKTYSLSKLINAYQKRRDESLDANLLCKSIKWCKSAKLLEKSNTTYEGIAATYTEIRIRSKSGNSYTRYSLVAQNSLFLNTFAFNIRKVGSTFNIDYQRTTSISLKNLEL
;
A
#
# COMPACT_ATOMS: atom_id res chain seq x y z
N MET A 1 -45.30 34.43 12.57
CA MET A 1 -45.63 33.00 12.80
C MET A 1 -44.40 32.18 12.47
N LYS A 2 -44.10 31.17 13.29
CA LYS A 2 -42.75 30.68 13.63
C LYS A 2 -41.90 30.12 12.49
N LEU A 3 -40.65 30.60 12.47
CA LEU A 3 -39.43 30.02 11.91
C LEU A 3 -38.91 28.96 12.90
N LEU A 4 -38.74 27.69 12.49
CA LEU A 4 -38.18 26.58 13.27
C LEU A 4 -37.56 25.60 12.26
N ILE A 5 -36.34 25.08 12.30
CA ILE A 5 -35.16 25.19 13.17
C ILE A 5 -33.98 24.87 12.26
N ALA A 6 -33.02 25.79 12.16
CA ALA A 6 -31.63 25.46 11.90
C ALA A 6 -30.93 25.56 13.25
N LEU A 7 -30.53 24.44 13.87
CA LEU A 7 -29.61 24.40 15.00
C LEU A 7 -29.34 22.94 15.41
N ALA A 8 -28.18 22.40 15.04
CA ALA A 8 -27.50 21.33 15.80
C ALA A 8 -26.09 21.05 15.22
N THR A 9 -25.28 22.09 15.11
CA THR A 9 -23.82 21.98 15.13
C THR A 9 -23.33 22.87 16.26
N THR A 10 -23.16 22.29 17.46
CA THR A 10 -22.08 22.54 18.43
C THR A 10 -22.49 22.04 19.82
N LEU A 11 -21.84 20.96 20.28
CA LEU A 11 -21.51 20.78 21.70
C LEU A 11 -20.40 19.75 21.81
N LEU A 12 -19.17 20.23 21.59
CA LEU A 12 -18.02 19.77 22.36
C LEU A 12 -18.17 20.36 23.77
N LEU A 13 -17.89 19.54 24.79
CA LEU A 13 -16.99 19.79 25.93
C LEU A 13 -17.51 19.22 27.27
N VAL A 14 -16.71 18.27 27.81
CA VAL A 14 -16.21 18.23 29.22
C VAL A 14 -17.24 17.76 30.29
N SER A 15 -16.99 16.83 31.22
CA SER A 15 -15.77 16.42 31.93
C SER A 15 -15.94 15.08 32.71
N CYS A 16 -14.78 14.45 32.94
CA CYS A 16 -14.31 13.70 34.14
C CYS A 16 -15.21 12.71 34.89
N GLY A 17 -14.77 11.44 34.86
CA GLY A 17 -14.90 10.46 35.94
C GLY A 17 -13.61 9.67 36.04
N SER A 18 -12.81 9.97 37.06
CA SER A 18 -11.54 9.35 37.44
C SER A 18 -11.72 7.88 37.84
N ASN A 19 -10.83 7.02 37.33
CA ASN A 19 -10.62 5.61 37.70
C ASN A 19 -11.83 4.69 37.56
N ASN A 20 -11.93 4.04 36.40
CA ASN A 20 -12.46 2.68 36.31
C ASN A 20 -11.44 1.86 35.52
N GLU A 21 -10.63 1.09 36.24
CA GLU A 21 -9.78 0.05 35.68
C GLU A 21 -10.65 -0.88 34.83
N VAL A 22 -10.36 -0.95 33.54
CA VAL A 22 -10.94 -1.98 32.68
C VAL A 22 -10.02 -3.18 32.78
N ALA A 23 -10.55 -4.27 33.31
CA ALA A 23 -9.91 -5.55 33.56
C ALA A 23 -9.01 -6.02 32.40
N PRO A 24 -7.91 -6.75 32.69
CA PRO A 24 -7.06 -7.31 31.65
C PRO A 24 -7.86 -8.29 30.81
N ILE A 25 -8.11 -7.93 29.55
CA ILE A 25 -8.64 -8.87 28.57
C ILE A 25 -7.51 -9.84 28.29
N SER A 26 -7.70 -11.08 28.75
CA SER A 26 -6.82 -12.21 28.49
C SER A 26 -6.53 -12.30 27.00
N ALA A 27 -5.24 -12.38 26.65
CA ALA A 27 -4.81 -12.53 25.28
C ALA A 27 -5.53 -13.74 24.64
N PRO A 28 -6.09 -13.60 23.43
CA PRO A 28 -6.58 -14.76 22.72
C PRO A 28 -5.39 -15.69 22.49
N ASN A 29 -5.61 -16.94 22.93
CA ASN A 29 -4.77 -18.10 22.81
C ASN A 29 -3.89 -18.05 21.55
N ASN A 30 -2.57 -18.17 21.75
CA ASN A 30 -1.56 -18.22 20.70
C ASN A 30 -1.86 -19.38 19.75
N GLY A 31 -2.66 -19.12 18.72
CA GLY A 31 -2.69 -19.87 17.49
C GLY A 31 -1.38 -19.64 16.77
N ASN A 32 -0.34 -20.36 17.21
CA ASN A 32 0.90 -20.68 16.51
C ASN A 32 1.18 -19.84 15.24
N ILE A 33 1.56 -18.56 15.41
CA ILE A 33 2.18 -17.76 14.34
C ILE A 33 3.69 -18.03 14.37
N ASN A 34 4.06 -19.31 14.37
CA ASN A 34 5.42 -19.75 14.12
C ASN A 34 5.51 -20.10 12.65
N HIS A 35 5.59 -19.08 11.79
CA HIS A 35 6.31 -19.15 10.52
C HIS A 35 6.52 -17.73 10.00
N LEU A 36 7.79 -17.35 9.84
CA LEU A 36 8.33 -16.05 9.38
C LEU A 36 8.61 -15.01 10.48
N MET A 37 9.31 -15.41 11.53
CA MET A 37 10.19 -14.53 12.31
C MET A 37 11.66 -14.90 12.08
N GLN A 38 12.14 -14.72 10.85
CA GLN A 38 13.54 -14.36 10.66
C GLN A 38 13.52 -13.11 9.79
N VAL A 39 13.47 -11.96 10.46
CA VAL A 39 14.08 -10.75 9.89
C VAL A 39 15.56 -11.10 9.87
N ASP A 40 16.00 -11.67 8.75
CA ASP A 40 17.35 -12.22 8.60
C ASP A 40 18.40 -11.16 9.00
N ASP A 41 19.47 -11.59 9.66
CA ASP A 41 20.65 -10.77 9.94
C ASP A 41 21.31 -10.29 8.65
N SER A 42 20.94 -10.91 7.52
CA SER A 42 21.31 -10.57 6.16
C SER A 42 20.65 -9.29 5.59
N ILE A 43 19.87 -8.50 6.32
CA ILE A 43 19.40 -7.19 5.81
C ILE A 43 20.57 -6.20 5.86
N GLU A 44 21.60 -6.50 5.07
CA GLU A 44 22.74 -5.62 4.87
C GLU A 44 22.40 -4.52 3.85
N VAL A 45 22.95 -3.35 4.15
CA VAL A 45 22.80 -2.09 3.43
C VAL A 45 23.23 -2.27 1.96
N GLY A 46 22.26 -2.33 1.06
CA GLY A 46 22.43 -2.62 -0.37
C GLY A 46 21.13 -2.92 -1.13
N ASN A 47 20.04 -3.15 -0.40
CA ASN A 47 18.74 -3.48 -0.97
C ASN A 47 17.95 -2.22 -1.33
N TYR A 48 17.66 -2.04 -2.62
CA TYR A 48 16.75 -0.99 -3.08
C TYR A 48 15.66 -1.56 -3.98
N VAL A 49 14.50 -0.92 -3.93
CA VAL A 49 13.39 -1.17 -4.84
C VAL A 49 12.99 0.12 -5.52
N THR A 50 12.93 0.09 -6.85
CA THR A 50 12.38 1.20 -7.62
C THR A 50 11.02 0.80 -8.14
N PHE A 51 9.99 1.60 -7.86
CA PHE A 51 8.65 1.38 -8.40
C PHE A 51 8.07 2.64 -9.03
N LYS A 52 7.19 2.42 -10.01
CA LYS A 52 6.40 3.45 -10.66
C LYS A 52 4.96 3.38 -10.20
N LYS A 53 4.37 4.55 -9.91
CA LYS A 53 2.95 4.72 -9.56
C LYS A 53 2.33 5.84 -10.38
N PRO A 54 1.08 5.69 -10.84
CA PRO A 54 0.35 6.80 -11.41
C PRO A 54 -0.04 7.78 -10.30
N LYS A 55 -0.07 9.06 -10.63
CA LYS A 55 -0.65 10.09 -9.79
C LYS A 55 -1.64 10.91 -10.59
N ARG A 56 -2.86 11.04 -10.05
CA ARG A 56 -3.91 11.88 -10.61
C ARG A 56 -4.07 13.13 -9.75
N LEU A 57 -4.09 14.27 -10.40
CA LEU A 57 -4.39 15.55 -9.79
C LEU A 57 -5.67 16.10 -10.42
N LYS A 58 -6.66 16.43 -9.60
CA LYS A 58 -7.87 17.13 -10.03
C LYS A 58 -7.66 18.62 -9.72
N LEU A 59 -7.57 19.44 -10.75
CA LEU A 59 -7.46 20.89 -10.62
C LEU A 59 -8.86 21.52 -10.56
N SER A 60 -8.89 22.81 -10.17
CA SER A 60 -10.06 23.67 -10.27
C SER A 60 -10.66 23.62 -11.69
N GLY A 61 -11.99 23.64 -11.80
CA GLY A 61 -12.68 23.54 -13.09
C GLY A 61 -12.77 22.12 -13.67
N GLY A 62 -12.39 21.08 -12.91
CA GLY A 62 -12.60 19.68 -13.31
C GLY A 62 -11.49 19.08 -14.20
N VAL A 63 -10.44 19.83 -14.49
CA VAL A 63 -9.26 19.36 -15.24
C VAL A 63 -8.55 18.23 -14.48
N GLN A 64 -8.21 17.15 -15.18
CA GLN A 64 -7.48 16.00 -14.63
C GLN A 64 -6.08 15.92 -15.25
N CYS A 65 -5.05 15.95 -14.40
CA CYS A 65 -3.66 15.79 -14.81
C CYS A 65 -3.12 14.43 -14.35
N PHE A 66 -2.29 13.83 -15.19
CA PHE A 66 -1.77 12.48 -15.01
C PHE A 66 -0.24 12.49 -14.99
N TYR A 67 0.34 12.03 -13.89
CA TYR A 67 1.78 11.93 -13.72
C TYR A 67 2.16 10.48 -13.43
N THR A 68 3.39 10.11 -13.76
CA THR A 68 4.03 8.90 -13.26
C THR A 68 5.11 9.31 -12.27
N VAL A 69 4.99 8.83 -11.03
CA VAL A 69 6.00 9.01 -9.99
C VAL A 69 6.83 7.75 -9.91
N THR A 70 8.12 7.87 -10.17
CA THR A 70 9.11 6.83 -9.87
C THR A 70 9.62 7.06 -8.46
N THR A 71 9.63 6.02 -7.63
CA THR A 71 10.15 6.08 -6.26
C THR A 71 11.16 4.97 -6.08
N ARG A 72 12.39 5.33 -5.69
CA ARG A 72 13.40 4.39 -5.21
C ARG A 72 13.38 4.43 -3.69
N LEU A 73 13.17 3.27 -3.07
CA LEU A 73 13.31 3.07 -1.63
C LEU A 73 14.57 2.28 -1.39
N GLU A 74 15.37 2.76 -0.45
CA GLU A 74 16.60 2.13 0.00
C GLU A 74 16.61 2.12 1.52
N ILE A 75 17.08 1.04 2.12
CA ILE A 75 17.27 0.96 3.57
C ILE A 75 18.63 1.59 3.88
N SER A 76 18.63 2.74 4.55
CA SER A 76 19.85 3.44 4.93
C SER A 76 20.38 2.98 6.29
N ASN A 77 19.50 2.55 7.18
CA ASN A 77 19.88 1.99 8.48
C ASN A 77 18.81 1.02 8.99
N LEU A 78 19.24 -0.03 9.71
CA LEU A 78 18.37 -0.97 10.40
C LEU A 78 18.92 -1.21 11.81
N ASN A 79 18.12 -0.93 12.82
CA ASN A 79 18.44 -1.26 14.21
C ASN A 79 17.31 -2.10 14.81
N LYS A 80 17.55 -3.41 14.92
CA LYS A 80 16.57 -4.38 15.42
C LYS A 80 16.30 -4.19 16.91
N GLU A 81 17.34 -3.96 17.72
CA GLU A 81 17.23 -3.77 19.17
C GLU A 81 16.38 -2.54 19.51
N ALA A 82 16.59 -1.44 18.79
CA ALA A 82 15.82 -0.21 18.94
C ALA A 82 14.48 -0.24 18.15
N ASN A 83 14.13 -1.37 17.52
CA ASN A 83 12.94 -1.54 16.68
C ASN A 83 12.77 -0.40 15.64
N SER A 84 13.85 -0.02 14.97
CA SER A 84 13.85 1.10 14.04
C SER A 84 14.47 0.75 12.70
N ILE A 85 13.94 1.39 11.66
CA ILE A 85 14.44 1.28 10.29
C ILE A 85 14.38 2.63 9.62
N GLU A 86 15.49 3.03 9.02
CA GLU A 86 15.61 4.25 8.24
C GLU A 86 15.55 3.92 6.74
N LEU A 87 14.68 4.64 6.04
CA LEU A 87 14.50 4.52 4.60
C LEU A 87 14.91 5.82 3.92
N ARG A 88 15.82 5.72 2.96
CA ARG A 88 16.13 6.74 1.97
C ARG A 88 15.15 6.61 0.81
N ILE A 89 14.35 7.65 0.59
CA ILE A 89 13.27 7.68 -0.40
C ILE A 89 13.63 8.72 -1.46
N GLU A 90 14.00 8.26 -2.64
CA GLU A 90 14.20 9.11 -3.81
C GLU A 90 12.96 9.08 -4.69
N LYS A 91 12.53 10.24 -5.18
CA LYS A 91 11.38 10.38 -6.06
C LYS A 91 11.71 11.22 -7.27
N SER A 92 11.24 10.77 -8.42
CA SER A 92 11.19 11.56 -9.64
C SER A 92 9.80 11.44 -10.25
N GLU A 93 9.41 12.48 -10.99
CA GLU A 93 8.10 12.54 -11.63
C GLU A 93 8.26 12.88 -13.10
N LYS A 94 7.38 12.28 -13.91
CA LYS A 94 7.27 12.59 -15.34
C LYS A 94 5.80 12.71 -15.68
N ASP A 95 5.44 13.72 -16.46
CA ASP A 95 4.11 13.83 -17.04
C ASP A 95 3.83 12.58 -17.89
N ALA A 96 2.67 11.97 -17.66
CA ALA A 96 2.18 10.84 -18.41
C ALA A 96 0.91 11.26 -19.15
N ARG A 97 1.11 12.09 -20.19
CA ARG A 97 0.14 12.61 -21.19
C ARG A 97 -0.32 14.04 -20.90
N GLY A 98 0.42 15.00 -21.48
CA GLY A 98 -0.05 16.34 -21.73
C GLY A 98 -1.08 16.37 -22.86
N ASN A 99 -2.31 16.75 -22.54
CA ASN A 99 -3.24 17.32 -23.51
C ASN A 99 -4.04 18.50 -22.94
N VAL A 100 -3.55 19.09 -21.84
CA VAL A 100 -4.14 20.31 -21.27
C VAL A 100 -3.00 21.24 -20.88
N ARG A 101 -2.92 22.42 -21.51
CA ARG A 101 -1.97 23.50 -21.14
C ARG A 101 -2.03 23.87 -19.66
N ALA A 102 -3.13 23.57 -18.98
CA ALA A 102 -3.36 23.85 -17.57
C ALA A 102 -2.67 22.86 -16.62
N CYS A 103 -2.09 21.76 -17.10
CA CYS A 103 -1.36 20.84 -16.22
C CYS A 103 0.03 21.40 -15.88
N PRO A 104 0.38 21.49 -14.59
CA PRO A 104 1.75 21.80 -14.20
C PRO A 104 2.75 20.85 -14.86
N SER A 105 3.92 21.37 -15.26
CA SER A 105 5.01 20.54 -15.81
C SER A 105 5.57 19.52 -14.80
N ARG A 106 5.26 19.73 -13.52
CA ARG A 106 5.70 18.95 -12.35
C ARG A 106 4.55 18.81 -11.37
N TYR A 107 4.40 17.63 -10.77
CA TYR A 107 3.45 17.39 -9.68
C TYR A 107 3.97 17.94 -8.33
N GLY A 108 5.29 18.13 -8.18
CA GLY A 108 5.90 18.71 -6.99
C GLY A 108 6.34 17.68 -5.95
N VAL A 109 6.76 16.48 -6.35
CA VAL A 109 7.37 15.53 -5.39
C VAL A 109 8.67 16.08 -4.80
N ASN A 110 8.83 15.95 -3.49
CA ASN A 110 10.14 16.16 -2.86
C ASN A 110 11.09 15.03 -3.32
N PRO A 111 12.22 15.36 -3.96
CA PRO A 111 13.06 14.38 -4.65
C PRO A 111 13.81 13.44 -3.71
N LEU A 112 14.17 13.88 -2.50
CA LEU A 112 14.87 13.05 -1.54
C LEU A 112 14.30 13.26 -0.15
N LYS A 113 13.95 12.15 0.51
CA LYS A 113 13.49 12.17 1.89
C LYS A 113 14.03 10.98 2.65
N VAL A 114 14.63 11.23 3.80
CA VAL A 114 14.94 10.19 4.78
C VAL A 114 13.79 10.08 5.76
N LYS A 115 13.37 8.85 6.10
CA LYS A 115 12.32 8.59 7.07
C LYS A 115 12.65 7.38 7.93
N THR A 116 12.55 7.57 9.24
CA THR A 116 12.64 6.49 10.20
C THR A 116 11.24 5.97 10.55
N TYR A 117 11.10 4.65 10.61
CA TYR A 117 9.89 3.96 11.01
C TYR A 117 10.20 2.98 12.13
N SER A 118 9.18 2.63 12.89
CA SER A 118 9.24 1.42 13.71
C SER A 118 9.30 0.19 12.79
N LEU A 119 10.27 -0.69 13.05
CA LEU A 119 10.47 -1.91 12.27
C LEU A 119 9.24 -2.83 12.33
N SER A 120 8.71 -3.08 13.52
CA SER A 120 7.49 -3.89 13.72
C SER A 120 6.28 -3.31 12.98
N LYS A 121 6.08 -1.99 13.03
CA LYS A 121 5.00 -1.32 12.29
C LYS A 121 5.15 -1.50 10.78
N LEU A 122 6.38 -1.41 10.28
CA LEU A 122 6.67 -1.58 8.87
C LEU A 122 6.41 -3.03 8.42
N ILE A 123 6.91 -4.01 9.17
CA ILE A 123 6.69 -5.44 8.93
C ILE A 123 5.18 -5.76 8.91
N ASN A 124 4.43 -5.31 9.92
CA ASN A 124 2.99 -5.55 10.00
C ASN A 124 2.25 -4.94 8.80
N ALA A 125 2.64 -3.73 8.38
CA ALA A 125 2.04 -3.09 7.21
C ALA A 125 2.34 -3.86 5.91
N TYR A 126 3.55 -4.42 5.79
CA TYR A 126 3.94 -5.26 4.66
C TYR A 126 3.17 -6.58 4.67
N GLN A 127 3.12 -7.30 5.79
CA GLN A 127 2.39 -8.56 5.93
C GLN A 127 0.91 -8.38 5.58
N LYS A 128 0.27 -7.36 6.15
CA LYS A 128 -1.12 -7.03 5.83
C LYS A 128 -1.36 -6.85 4.32
N ARG A 129 -0.47 -6.13 3.62
CA ARG A 129 -0.58 -5.95 2.16
C ARG A 129 -0.37 -7.24 1.37
N ARG A 130 0.53 -8.11 1.84
CA ARG A 130 0.73 -9.44 1.26
C ARG A 130 -0.55 -10.25 1.37
N ASP A 131 -1.13 -10.31 2.57
CA ASP A 131 -2.32 -11.11 2.82
C ASP A 131 -3.52 -10.58 2.03
N GLU A 132 -3.71 -9.26 1.98
CA GLU A 132 -4.68 -8.61 1.08
C GLU A 132 -4.39 -8.88 -0.40
N SER A 133 -3.17 -9.25 -0.77
CA SER A 133 -2.84 -9.61 -2.16
C SER A 133 -3.09 -11.07 -2.49
N LEU A 134 -3.09 -11.93 -1.50
CA LEU A 134 -3.25 -13.38 -1.65
C LEU A 134 -4.68 -13.84 -1.32
N ASP A 135 -5.44 -13.06 -0.55
CA ASP A 135 -6.78 -13.38 -0.09
C ASP A 135 -7.80 -12.30 -0.52
N ALA A 136 -8.80 -12.72 -1.28
CA ALA A 136 -9.85 -11.84 -1.80
C ALA A 136 -10.75 -11.26 -0.69
N ASN A 137 -11.04 -12.02 0.37
CA ASN A 137 -11.88 -11.57 1.47
C ASN A 137 -11.17 -10.50 2.30
N LEU A 138 -9.89 -10.71 2.60
CA LEU A 138 -9.06 -9.72 3.30
C LEU A 138 -8.93 -8.44 2.47
N LEU A 139 -8.69 -8.55 1.16
CA LEU A 139 -8.70 -7.40 0.27
C LEU A 139 -10.02 -6.63 0.31
N CYS A 140 -11.15 -7.34 0.24
CA CYS A 140 -12.45 -6.70 0.25
C CYS A 140 -12.72 -5.98 1.58
N LYS A 141 -12.32 -6.58 2.71
CA LYS A 141 -12.41 -5.95 4.04
C LYS A 141 -11.56 -4.69 4.17
N SER A 142 -10.40 -4.63 3.50
CA SER A 142 -9.53 -3.45 3.55
C SER A 142 -10.04 -2.27 2.71
N ILE A 143 -10.94 -2.53 1.76
CA ILE A 143 -11.47 -1.55 0.82
C ILE A 143 -12.90 -1.15 1.18
N LYS A 144 -13.10 0.07 1.70
CA LYS A 144 -14.42 0.58 2.15
C LYS A 144 -15.55 0.47 1.10
N TRP A 145 -15.21 0.59 -0.19
CA TRP A 145 -16.17 0.54 -1.30
C TRP A 145 -16.43 -0.87 -1.85
N CYS A 146 -15.72 -1.89 -1.35
CA CYS A 146 -15.92 -3.27 -1.77
C CYS A 146 -17.24 -3.83 -1.20
N LYS A 147 -17.98 -4.56 -2.04
CA LYS A 147 -19.15 -5.37 -1.64
C LYS A 147 -18.77 -6.83 -1.53
N SER A 148 -17.99 -7.35 -2.48
CA SER A 148 -17.50 -8.72 -2.51
C SER A 148 -16.23 -8.81 -3.36
N ALA A 149 -15.41 -9.82 -3.13
CA ALA A 149 -14.29 -10.14 -4.00
C ALA A 149 -14.15 -11.66 -4.14
N LYS A 150 -13.62 -12.11 -5.28
CA LYS A 150 -13.40 -13.51 -5.62
C LYS A 150 -12.01 -13.68 -6.22
N LEU A 151 -11.24 -14.62 -5.69
CA LEU A 151 -10.00 -15.08 -6.30
C LEU A 151 -10.36 -15.86 -7.58
N LEU A 152 -9.84 -15.41 -8.72
CA LEU A 152 -10.02 -16.03 -10.03
C LEU A 152 -8.87 -16.95 -10.36
N GLU A 153 -7.65 -16.50 -10.11
CA GLU A 153 -6.43 -17.25 -10.43
C GLU A 153 -5.39 -17.05 -9.32
N LYS A 154 -4.63 -18.11 -9.06
CA LYS A 154 -3.43 -18.08 -8.23
C LYS A 154 -2.42 -19.07 -8.79
N SER A 155 -1.22 -18.59 -9.06
CA SER A 155 -0.14 -19.41 -9.62
C SER A 155 1.23 -18.94 -9.13
N ASN A 156 2.20 -19.85 -9.10
CA ASN A 156 3.59 -19.51 -8.84
C ASN A 156 4.23 -19.04 -10.15
N THR A 157 5.05 -17.99 -10.07
CA THR A 157 5.70 -17.38 -11.22
C THR A 157 7.01 -16.69 -10.80
N THR A 158 7.65 -16.00 -11.72
CA THR A 158 8.84 -15.18 -11.46
C THR A 158 8.61 -13.77 -11.99
N TYR A 159 9.06 -12.75 -11.26
CA TYR A 159 9.07 -11.36 -11.71
C TYR A 159 10.47 -10.79 -11.58
N GLU A 160 11.08 -10.38 -12.70
CA GLU A 160 12.46 -9.85 -12.73
C GLU A 160 13.46 -10.81 -12.05
N GLY A 161 13.31 -12.12 -12.30
CA GLY A 161 14.17 -13.17 -11.71
C GLY A 161 13.79 -13.62 -10.29
N ILE A 162 12.79 -13.01 -9.66
CA ILE A 162 12.43 -13.31 -8.26
C ILE A 162 11.17 -14.15 -8.19
N ALA A 163 11.20 -15.23 -7.40
CA ALA A 163 10.05 -16.08 -7.14
C ALA A 163 8.86 -15.27 -6.55
N ALA A 164 7.71 -15.41 -7.20
CA ALA A 164 6.51 -14.65 -6.92
C ALA A 164 5.26 -15.53 -6.95
N THR A 165 4.23 -15.11 -6.21
CA THR A 165 2.87 -15.62 -6.37
C THR A 165 2.07 -14.60 -7.16
N TYR A 166 1.53 -15.04 -8.30
CA TYR A 166 0.55 -14.29 -9.07
C TYR A 166 -0.85 -14.52 -8.50
N THR A 167 -1.65 -13.46 -8.43
CA THR A 167 -3.09 -13.54 -8.15
C THR A 167 -3.91 -12.65 -9.08
N GLU A 168 -5.05 -13.16 -9.51
CA GLU A 168 -6.12 -12.37 -10.13
C GLU A 168 -7.34 -12.39 -9.21
N ILE A 169 -7.78 -11.22 -8.75
CA ILE A 169 -8.95 -11.06 -7.87
C ILE A 169 -9.98 -10.17 -8.55
N ARG A 170 -11.21 -10.66 -8.70
CA ARG A 170 -12.36 -9.86 -9.15
C ARG A 170 -13.05 -9.23 -7.96
N ILE A 171 -13.24 -7.91 -8.00
CA ILE A 171 -13.84 -7.10 -6.94
C ILE A 171 -15.15 -6.51 -7.48
N ARG A 172 -16.24 -6.65 -6.74
CA ARG A 172 -17.50 -5.95 -7.01
C ARG A 172 -17.68 -4.83 -5.99
N SER A 173 -17.86 -3.60 -6.46
CA SER A 173 -18.12 -2.47 -5.56
C SER A 173 -19.57 -2.45 -5.07
N LYS A 174 -19.79 -1.68 -3.99
CA LYS A 174 -21.12 -1.33 -3.49
C LYS A 174 -21.96 -0.57 -4.54
N SER A 175 -21.31 0.15 -5.46
CA SER A 175 -21.97 0.83 -6.59
C SER A 175 -22.25 -0.08 -7.80
N GLY A 176 -22.02 -1.39 -7.70
CA GLY A 176 -22.32 -2.36 -8.77
C GLY A 176 -21.24 -2.51 -9.84
N ASN A 177 -20.17 -1.71 -9.80
CA ASN A 177 -19.06 -1.80 -10.75
C ASN A 177 -18.19 -3.03 -10.45
N SER A 178 -17.61 -3.62 -11.50
CA SER A 178 -16.67 -4.73 -11.39
C SER A 178 -15.26 -4.30 -11.75
N TYR A 179 -14.30 -4.79 -10.99
CA TYR A 179 -12.87 -4.52 -11.14
C TYR A 179 -12.09 -5.83 -11.10
N THR A 180 -10.96 -5.86 -11.78
CA THR A 180 -9.97 -6.93 -11.66
C THR A 180 -8.71 -6.33 -11.07
N ARG A 181 -8.18 -6.98 -10.03
CA ARG A 181 -6.88 -6.69 -9.45
C ARG A 181 -5.93 -7.84 -9.77
N TYR A 182 -4.85 -7.51 -10.45
CA TYR A 182 -3.71 -8.39 -10.65
C TYR A 182 -2.65 -8.08 -9.59
N SER A 183 -1.96 -9.09 -9.06
CA SER A 183 -0.86 -8.87 -8.12
C SER A 183 0.24 -9.90 -8.29
N LEU A 184 1.47 -9.45 -8.07
CA LEU A 184 2.67 -10.27 -7.99
C LEU A 184 3.30 -10.03 -6.62
N VAL A 185 3.34 -11.09 -5.81
CA VAL A 185 3.73 -11.06 -4.39
C VAL A 185 5.02 -11.85 -4.24
N ALA A 186 6.08 -11.24 -3.69
CA ALA A 186 7.31 -11.97 -3.38
C ALA A 186 7.05 -13.15 -2.44
N GLN A 187 7.64 -14.31 -2.74
CA GLN A 187 7.59 -15.45 -1.83
C GLN A 187 8.58 -15.27 -0.67
N ASN A 188 9.80 -14.81 -0.97
CA ASN A 188 10.93 -14.82 -0.04
C ASN A 188 11.47 -13.41 0.31
N SER A 189 10.65 -12.36 0.25
CA SER A 189 11.13 -11.00 0.54
C SER A 189 10.10 -10.14 1.25
N LEU A 190 10.39 -9.81 2.52
CA LEU A 190 9.56 -8.97 3.39
C LEU A 190 9.42 -7.52 2.90
N PHE A 191 10.41 -6.99 2.18
CA PHE A 191 10.38 -5.62 1.64
C PHE A 191 9.66 -5.52 0.28
N LEU A 192 9.46 -6.65 -0.39
CA LEU A 192 8.93 -6.72 -1.76
C LEU A 192 7.56 -7.43 -1.84
N ASN A 193 6.79 -7.38 -0.76
CA ASN A 193 5.51 -8.08 -0.61
C ASN A 193 4.50 -7.85 -1.74
N THR A 194 4.63 -6.80 -2.54
CA THR A 194 3.92 -6.70 -3.82
C THR A 194 4.81 -6.01 -4.85
N PHE A 195 5.45 -6.78 -5.73
CA PHE A 195 6.27 -6.27 -6.83
C PHE A 195 5.44 -5.41 -7.77
N ALA A 196 4.23 -5.86 -8.06
CA ALA A 196 3.34 -5.13 -8.91
C ALA A 196 1.91 -5.44 -8.54
N PHE A 197 1.05 -4.44 -8.69
CA PHE A 197 -0.37 -4.67 -8.79
C PHE A 197 -0.98 -3.73 -9.81
N ASN A 198 -2.11 -4.14 -10.36
CA ASN A 198 -2.89 -3.32 -11.27
C ASN A 198 -4.37 -3.53 -10.95
N ILE A 199 -5.11 -2.44 -10.74
CA ILE A 199 -6.56 -2.48 -10.57
C ILE A 199 -7.19 -1.84 -11.80
N ARG A 200 -8.02 -2.58 -12.51
CA ARG A 200 -8.68 -2.15 -13.75
C ARG A 200 -10.18 -2.36 -13.65
N LYS A 201 -10.98 -1.45 -14.20
CA LYS A 201 -12.44 -1.67 -14.34
C LYS A 201 -12.66 -2.71 -15.44
N VAL A 202 -13.51 -3.71 -15.18
CA VAL A 202 -13.87 -4.72 -16.19
C VAL A 202 -14.52 -4.02 -17.40
N GLY A 203 -14.09 -4.39 -18.61
CA GLY A 203 -14.55 -3.75 -19.86
C GLY A 203 -13.93 -2.38 -20.15
N SER A 204 -12.93 -1.93 -19.37
CA SER A 204 -12.20 -0.69 -19.62
C SER A 204 -10.71 -0.98 -19.80
N THR A 205 -10.06 -0.22 -20.68
CA THR A 205 -8.58 -0.19 -20.79
C THR A 205 -7.95 0.69 -19.70
N PHE A 206 -8.76 1.36 -18.88
CA PHE A 206 -8.30 2.31 -17.88
C PHE A 206 -7.91 1.62 -16.57
N ASN A 207 -6.61 1.69 -16.24
CA ASN A 207 -6.08 1.30 -14.94
C ASN A 207 -6.47 2.36 -13.90
N ILE A 208 -7.11 1.98 -12.81
CA ILE A 208 -7.54 2.88 -11.74
C ILE A 208 -6.39 3.20 -10.81
N ASP A 209 -5.59 2.19 -10.51
CA ASP A 209 -4.39 2.27 -9.69
C ASP A 209 -3.41 1.18 -10.14
N TYR A 210 -2.12 1.46 -10.05
CA TYR A 210 -1.10 0.44 -10.27
C TYR A 210 0.18 0.77 -9.50
N GLN A 211 0.92 -0.27 -9.16
CA GLN A 211 2.31 -0.19 -8.79
C GLN A 211 3.05 -1.16 -9.69
N ARG A 212 4.19 -0.72 -10.24
CA ARG A 212 5.09 -1.61 -10.97
C ARG A 212 6.50 -1.38 -10.49
N THR A 213 7.11 -2.39 -9.89
CA THR A 213 8.55 -2.40 -9.62
C THR A 213 9.31 -2.48 -10.94
N THR A 214 10.31 -1.64 -11.12
CA THR A 214 11.11 -1.50 -12.36
C THR A 214 12.58 -1.83 -12.18
N SER A 215 13.05 -1.97 -10.94
CA SER A 215 14.40 -2.41 -10.62
C SER A 215 14.43 -2.85 -9.17
N ILE A 216 15.18 -3.93 -8.91
CA ILE A 216 15.34 -4.55 -7.61
C ILE A 216 16.82 -4.89 -7.45
N SER A 217 17.40 -4.51 -6.32
CA SER A 217 18.67 -5.04 -5.85
C SER A 217 18.38 -5.77 -4.54
N LEU A 218 18.63 -7.09 -4.53
CA LEU A 218 18.61 -7.91 -3.33
C LEU A 218 19.95 -8.64 -3.27
N LYS A 219 20.79 -8.32 -2.28
CA LYS A 219 22.12 -8.95 -2.15
C LYS A 219 22.08 -10.46 -1.86
N ASN A 220 20.95 -11.00 -1.37
CA ASN A 220 20.87 -12.41 -0.90
C ASN A 220 19.88 -13.26 -1.69
N LEU A 221 19.70 -12.99 -2.98
CA LEU A 221 19.18 -14.02 -3.88
C LEU A 221 20.39 -14.82 -4.37
N GLU A 222 21.02 -15.58 -3.47
CA GLU A 222 21.81 -16.72 -3.95
C GLU A 222 20.81 -17.70 -4.58
N LEU A 223 20.98 -17.91 -5.89
CA LEU A 223 20.24 -18.87 -6.71
C LEU A 223 20.55 -20.30 -6.28
#